data_AF-V4BLT3-F1
#
_entry.id   AF-V4BLT3-F1
#
_cell.length_a   1.000
_cell.length_b   1.000
_cell.length_c   1.000
_cell.angle_alpha   90.00
_cell.angle_beta   90.00
_cell.angle_gamma   90.00
#
_symmetry.space_group_name_H-M   'P 1'
#
loop_
_entity.id
_entity.type
_entity.pdbx_description
1 polymer ?
#
loop_
_entity_poly.entity_id
_entity_poly.type
_entity_poly.pdbx_seq_one_letter_code
_entity_poly.pdbx_strand_id
1 'polypeptide(L)'
;QLMQHALDVNPTQPYWLKIQADIYFAHNQYSSAMKYYLECGVVATDYFSSPVPLGLYDDQVYRKMIKCCSYLQCHTQVSVLCQFLDEVDYGTAFKALQEKTCYDAMDAYYPCMWDIAILEHLIHLHTKRGEIEKSKAAMKAIGQMDVNCGNPDETLRRAISTRKTKFLRALAKQYIT
;
A
#
# COMPACT_ATOMS: atom_id res chain seq x y z
N GLN A 1 12.01 -25.86 -5.41
CA GLN A 1 11.74 -26.73 -6.58
C GLN A 1 10.28 -27.19 -6.63
N LEU A 2 9.70 -27.74 -5.55
CA LEU A 2 8.27 -28.11 -5.52
C LEU A 2 7.31 -26.94 -5.76
N MET A 3 7.57 -25.79 -5.12
CA MET A 3 6.67 -24.63 -5.21
C MET A 3 6.61 -24.01 -6.60
N GLN A 4 7.77 -23.91 -7.26
CA GLN A 4 7.85 -23.42 -8.63
C GLN A 4 7.08 -24.36 -9.58
N HIS A 5 7.27 -25.67 -9.43
CA HIS A 5 6.54 -26.66 -10.22
C HIS A 5 5.03 -26.58 -10.00
N ALA A 6 4.57 -26.37 -8.76
CA ALA A 6 3.15 -26.18 -8.47
C ALA A 6 2.58 -24.92 -9.16
N LEU A 7 3.32 -23.82 -9.19
CA LEU A 7 2.93 -22.60 -9.92
C LEU A 7 2.97 -22.79 -11.44
N ASP A 8 3.87 -23.61 -11.97
CA ASP A 8 3.89 -23.92 -13.40
C ASP A 8 2.64 -24.73 -13.81
N VAL A 9 2.11 -25.56 -12.91
CA VAL A 9 0.91 -26.39 -13.14
C VAL A 9 -0.39 -25.62 -12.90
N ASN A 10 -0.44 -24.75 -11.89
CA ASN A 10 -1.59 -23.89 -11.61
C ASN A 10 -1.14 -22.49 -11.16
N PRO A 11 -0.82 -21.60 -12.12
CA PRO A 11 -0.27 -20.28 -11.82
C PRO A 11 -1.28 -19.34 -11.17
N THR A 12 -2.57 -19.67 -11.21
CA THR A 12 -3.66 -18.83 -10.73
C THR A 12 -4.21 -19.25 -9.38
N GLN A 13 -3.51 -20.09 -8.61
CA GLN A 13 -3.96 -20.44 -7.26
C GLN A 13 -3.49 -19.40 -6.21
N PRO A 14 -4.38 -18.58 -5.62
CA PRO A 14 -3.95 -17.44 -4.80
C PRO A 14 -3.18 -17.82 -3.55
N TYR A 15 -3.53 -18.92 -2.89
CA TYR A 15 -2.81 -19.41 -1.71
C TYR A 15 -1.38 -19.83 -2.04
N TRP A 16 -1.13 -20.36 -3.23
CA TRP A 16 0.22 -20.71 -3.66
C TRP A 16 1.05 -19.46 -3.95
N LEU A 17 0.46 -18.46 -4.61
CA LEU A 17 1.12 -17.17 -4.82
C LEU A 17 1.50 -16.50 -3.48
N LYS A 18 0.62 -16.54 -2.47
CA LYS A 18 0.92 -16.06 -1.10
C LYS A 18 2.11 -16.81 -0.48
N ILE A 19 2.13 -18.13 -0.53
CA ILE A 19 3.24 -18.95 0.01
C ILE A 19 4.55 -18.64 -0.73
N GLN A 20 4.50 -18.45 -2.05
CA GLN A 20 5.67 -18.10 -2.83
C GLN A 20 6.21 -16.71 -2.44
N ALA A 21 5.32 -15.74 -2.20
CA ALA A 21 5.68 -14.43 -1.66
C ALA A 21 6.37 -14.54 -0.29
N ASP A 22 5.85 -15.40 0.60
CA ASP A 22 6.44 -15.68 1.91
C ASP A 22 7.84 -16.28 1.81
N ILE A 23 8.06 -17.20 0.86
CA ILE A 23 9.38 -17.78 0.59
C ILE A 23 10.34 -16.68 0.13
N TYR A 24 9.95 -15.85 -0.84
CA TYR A 24 10.79 -14.73 -1.29
C TYR A 24 11.10 -13.74 -0.18
N PHE A 25 10.11 -13.43 0.65
CA PHE A 25 10.28 -12.56 1.81
C PHE A 25 11.31 -13.12 2.79
N ALA A 26 11.24 -14.42 3.11
CA ALA A 26 12.18 -15.08 4.01
C ALA A 26 13.63 -15.10 3.46
N HIS A 27 13.79 -15.03 2.14
CA HIS A 27 15.10 -14.94 1.47
C HIS A 27 15.53 -13.48 1.21
N ASN A 28 14.88 -12.48 1.82
CA ASN A 28 15.15 -11.06 1.66
C ASN A 28 15.01 -10.56 0.20
N GLN A 29 14.26 -11.27 -0.64
CA GLN A 29 13.97 -10.87 -2.02
C GLN A 29 12.69 -10.03 -2.04
N TYR A 30 12.77 -8.81 -1.51
CA TYR A 30 11.61 -7.95 -1.22
C TYR A 30 10.80 -7.54 -2.46
N SER A 31 11.47 -7.25 -3.58
CA SER A 31 10.77 -6.91 -4.83
C SER A 31 9.97 -8.09 -5.37
N SER A 32 10.57 -9.29 -5.38
CA SER A 32 9.89 -10.53 -5.77
C SER A 32 8.75 -10.88 -4.82
N ALA A 33 8.97 -10.74 -3.50
CA ALA A 33 7.90 -10.94 -2.52
C ALA A 33 6.72 -10.00 -2.78
N MET A 34 6.99 -8.71 -3.02
CA MET A 34 5.96 -7.72 -3.33
C MET A 34 5.17 -8.08 -4.59
N LYS A 35 5.86 -8.49 -5.66
CA LYS A 35 5.25 -8.98 -6.90
C LYS A 35 4.26 -10.13 -6.62
N TYR A 36 4.70 -11.18 -5.92
CA TYR A 36 3.85 -12.34 -5.67
C TYR A 36 2.67 -12.06 -4.72
N TYR A 37 2.84 -11.18 -3.73
CA TYR A 37 1.70 -10.70 -2.94
C TYR A 37 0.67 -10.02 -3.83
N LEU A 38 1.10 -9.09 -4.70
CA LEU A 38 0.19 -8.38 -5.59
C LEU A 38 -0.46 -9.30 -6.62
N GLU A 39 0.26 -10.27 -7.19
CA GLU A 39 -0.32 -11.30 -8.07
C GLU A 39 -1.40 -12.11 -7.36
N CYS A 40 -1.15 -12.54 -6.11
CA CYS A 40 -2.15 -13.20 -5.27
C CYS A 40 -3.43 -12.37 -5.17
N GLY A 41 -3.30 -11.08 -4.87
CA GLY A 41 -4.44 -10.16 -4.79
C GLY A 41 -5.17 -9.97 -6.12
N VAL A 42 -4.43 -9.78 -7.22
CA VAL A 42 -4.98 -9.62 -8.57
C VAL A 42 -5.80 -10.83 -8.98
N VAL A 43 -5.25 -12.04 -8.81
CA VAL A 43 -5.92 -13.28 -9.20
C VAL A 43 -7.14 -13.56 -8.33
N ALA A 44 -7.07 -13.26 -7.04
CA ALA A 44 -8.17 -13.49 -6.12
C ALA A 44 -9.39 -12.57 -6.31
N THR A 45 -9.21 -11.41 -6.93
CA THR A 45 -10.23 -10.34 -6.96
C THR A 45 -10.50 -9.77 -8.34
N ASP A 46 -9.96 -10.38 -9.39
CA ASP A 46 -9.96 -9.84 -10.76
C ASP A 46 -9.45 -8.38 -10.77
N TYR A 47 -8.14 -8.23 -10.53
CA TYR A 47 -7.44 -6.95 -10.55
C TYR A 47 -7.99 -5.93 -9.53
N PHE A 48 -8.21 -6.38 -8.29
CA PHE A 48 -8.72 -5.56 -7.18
C PHE A 48 -10.08 -4.90 -7.48
N SER A 49 -10.92 -5.54 -8.30
CA SER A 49 -12.29 -5.10 -8.54
C SER A 49 -13.18 -5.22 -7.30
N SER A 50 -12.78 -6.10 -6.36
CA SER A 50 -13.41 -6.34 -5.07
C SER A 50 -12.36 -6.42 -3.95
N PRO A 51 -12.76 -6.33 -2.66
CA PRO A 51 -11.86 -6.55 -1.54
C PRO A 51 -11.22 -7.93 -1.57
N VAL A 52 -9.93 -8.02 -1.27
CA VAL A 52 -9.21 -9.30 -1.17
C VAL A 52 -9.74 -10.08 0.05
N PRO A 53 -10.02 -11.38 -0.07
CA PRO A 53 -10.44 -12.19 1.07
C PRO A 53 -9.44 -12.14 2.23
N LEU A 54 -9.95 -12.04 3.47
CA LEU A 54 -9.12 -11.92 4.68
C LEU A 54 -8.14 -13.10 4.89
N GLY A 55 -8.49 -14.30 4.43
CA GLY A 55 -7.57 -15.45 4.48
C GLY A 55 -6.32 -15.29 3.61
N LEU A 56 -6.39 -14.42 2.59
CA LEU A 56 -5.27 -14.09 1.73
C LEU A 56 -4.57 -12.83 2.22
N TYR A 57 -5.30 -11.75 2.47
CA TYR A 57 -4.77 -10.47 2.92
C TYR A 57 -5.26 -10.14 4.33
N ASP A 58 -4.37 -10.38 5.29
CA ASP A 58 -4.51 -10.02 6.69
C ASP A 58 -3.45 -8.98 7.08
N ASP A 59 -3.53 -8.52 8.33
CA ASP A 59 -2.54 -7.63 8.93
C ASP A 59 -1.09 -8.15 8.79
N GLN A 60 -0.90 -9.46 8.84
CA GLN A 60 0.43 -10.08 8.71
C GLN A 60 1.01 -9.87 7.31
N VAL A 61 0.21 -10.06 6.27
CA VAL A 61 0.59 -9.84 4.87
C VAL A 61 0.89 -8.36 4.64
N TYR A 62 0.02 -7.46 5.12
CA TYR A 62 0.30 -6.02 5.00
C TYR A 62 1.57 -5.61 5.73
N ARG A 63 1.86 -6.15 6.92
CA ARG A 63 3.13 -5.90 7.63
C ARG A 63 4.34 -6.40 6.84
N LYS A 64 4.23 -7.52 6.10
CA LYS A 64 5.30 -7.99 5.21
C LYS A 64 5.46 -7.06 4.00
N MET A 65 4.37 -6.60 3.39
CA MET A 65 4.42 -5.61 2.30
C MET A 65 5.03 -4.28 2.75
N ILE A 66 4.65 -3.78 3.95
CA ILE A 66 5.26 -2.60 4.59
C ILE A 66 6.77 -2.78 4.71
N LYS A 67 7.23 -3.93 5.22
CA LYS A 67 8.66 -4.24 5.31
C LYS A 67 9.32 -4.27 3.93
N CYS A 68 8.72 -4.90 2.92
CA CYS A 68 9.23 -4.90 1.56
C CYS A 68 9.44 -3.46 1.04
N CYS A 69 8.42 -2.61 1.12
CA CYS A 69 8.51 -1.21 0.68
C CYS A 69 9.57 -0.43 1.47
N SER A 70 9.69 -0.68 2.78
CA SER A 70 10.72 -0.03 3.61
C SER A 70 12.14 -0.39 3.17
N TYR A 71 12.41 -1.67 2.88
CA TYR A 71 13.73 -2.11 2.38
C TYR A 71 14.02 -1.64 0.96
N LEU A 72 12.98 -1.47 0.15
CA LEU A 72 13.07 -0.91 -1.21
C LEU A 72 13.13 0.63 -1.22
N GLN A 73 13.11 1.28 -0.04
CA GLN A 73 13.13 2.74 0.10
C GLN A 73 11.95 3.45 -0.59
N CYS A 74 10.80 2.77 -0.65
CA CYS A 74 9.51 3.29 -1.12
C CYS A 74 8.69 3.80 0.07
N HIS A 75 9.13 4.89 0.69
CA HIS A 75 8.61 5.38 1.97
C HIS A 75 7.19 5.96 1.92
N THR A 76 6.77 6.48 0.77
CA THR A 76 5.39 6.92 0.59
C THR A 76 4.45 5.71 0.54
N GLN A 77 4.86 4.65 -0.16
CA GLN A 77 4.11 3.39 -0.20
C GLN A 77 3.99 2.76 1.19
N VAL A 78 5.06 2.80 2.01
CA VAL A 78 5.01 2.37 3.42
C VAL A 78 3.89 3.10 4.16
N SER A 79 3.86 4.44 4.05
CA SER A 79 2.91 5.28 4.78
C SER A 79 1.45 5.07 4.32
N VAL A 80 1.24 4.75 3.05
CA VAL A 80 -0.09 4.35 2.55
C VAL A 80 -0.47 2.96 3.07
N LEU A 81 0.44 1.99 3.03
CA LEU A 81 0.20 0.62 3.52
C LEU A 81 -0.07 0.56 5.03
N CYS A 82 0.53 1.44 5.83
CA CYS A 82 0.24 1.53 7.27
C CYS A 82 -1.25 1.78 7.57
N GLN A 83 -2.00 2.39 6.64
CA GLN A 83 -3.44 2.62 6.79
C GLN A 83 -4.27 1.36 6.48
N PHE A 84 -3.70 0.36 5.80
CA PHE A 84 -4.43 -0.87 5.45
C PHE A 84 -4.64 -1.81 6.63
N LEU A 85 -3.85 -1.64 7.69
CA LEU A 85 -3.95 -2.41 8.92
C LEU A 85 -5.27 -2.10 9.66
N ASP A 86 -5.73 -3.04 10.48
CA ASP A 86 -6.91 -2.83 11.33
C ASP A 86 -6.71 -1.62 12.27
N GLU A 87 -5.52 -1.51 12.85
CA GLU A 87 -5.04 -0.32 13.55
C GLU A 87 -3.91 0.34 12.77
N VAL A 88 -4.08 1.62 12.45
CA VAL A 88 -3.10 2.40 11.67
C VAL A 88 -1.76 2.47 12.41
N ASP A 89 -0.69 2.03 11.76
CA ASP A 89 0.67 2.11 12.32
C ASP A 89 1.29 3.49 12.05
N TYR A 90 0.92 4.46 12.88
CA TYR A 90 1.45 5.83 12.83
C TYR A 90 2.96 5.90 13.06
N GLY A 91 3.50 5.05 13.92
CA GLY A 91 4.92 5.05 14.27
C GLY A 91 5.79 4.75 13.04
N THR A 92 5.43 3.69 12.30
CA THR A 92 6.11 3.33 11.06
C THR A 92 5.85 4.36 9.96
N ALA A 93 4.61 4.83 9.80
CA ALA A 93 4.25 5.81 8.77
C ALA A 93 5.03 7.12 8.93
N PHE A 94 5.00 7.74 10.11
CA PHE A 94 5.70 9.01 10.35
C PHE A 94 7.21 8.87 10.21
N LYS A 95 7.79 7.76 10.68
CA LYS A 95 9.22 7.49 10.50
C LYS A 95 9.58 7.38 9.01
N ALA A 96 8.78 6.67 8.21
CA ALA A 96 9.03 6.54 6.78
C ALA A 96 8.96 7.90 6.07
N LEU A 97 7.95 8.73 6.36
CA LEU A 97 7.82 10.06 5.75
C LEU A 97 9.01 10.98 6.06
N GLN A 98 9.65 10.83 7.21
CA GLN A 98 10.83 11.62 7.59
C GLN A 98 12.07 11.37 6.73
N GLU A 99 12.10 10.28 5.97
CA GLU A 99 13.19 10.02 5.02
C GLU A 99 13.22 11.10 3.93
N LYS A 100 14.43 11.47 3.49
CA LYS A 100 14.64 12.52 2.47
C LYS A 100 14.68 11.93 1.05
N THR A 101 15.27 10.75 0.93
CA THR A 101 15.38 10.00 -0.31
C THR A 101 14.25 9.01 -0.38
N CYS A 102 13.50 9.01 -1.47
CA CYS A 102 12.44 8.05 -1.71
C CYS A 102 12.48 7.61 -3.17
N TYR A 103 12.35 6.30 -3.38
CA TYR A 103 12.40 5.67 -4.70
C TYR A 103 11.00 5.22 -5.13
N ASP A 104 9.99 6.05 -4.85
CA ASP A 104 8.62 5.88 -5.31
C ASP A 104 8.06 7.17 -5.91
N ALA A 105 6.88 7.09 -6.52
CA ALA A 105 6.23 8.21 -7.19
C ALA A 105 5.64 9.26 -6.22
N MET A 106 6.01 9.26 -4.93
CA MET A 106 5.66 10.22 -3.87
C MET A 106 4.26 10.87 -4.02
N ASP A 107 4.18 12.05 -4.63
CA ASP A 107 2.99 12.87 -4.76
C ASP A 107 1.85 12.21 -5.53
N ALA A 108 2.16 11.26 -6.41
CA ALA A 108 1.16 10.42 -7.08
C ALA A 108 0.32 9.57 -6.10
N TYR A 109 0.85 9.29 -4.90
CA TYR A 109 0.18 8.47 -3.88
C TYR A 109 -0.58 9.26 -2.83
N TYR A 110 -0.46 10.59 -2.76
CA TYR A 110 -1.21 11.40 -1.78
C TYR A 110 -2.74 11.22 -1.90
N PRO A 111 -3.33 11.12 -3.10
CA PRO A 111 -4.75 10.83 -3.24
C PRO A 111 -5.16 9.42 -2.76
N CYS A 112 -4.19 8.55 -2.44
CA CYS A 112 -4.45 7.22 -1.88
C CYS A 112 -4.41 7.20 -0.35
N MET A 113 -4.03 8.29 0.30
CA MET A 113 -4.09 8.42 1.75
C MET A 113 -5.49 8.90 2.18
N TRP A 114 -6.02 8.33 3.25
CA TRP A 114 -7.30 8.70 3.85
C TRP A 114 -7.19 9.05 5.33
N ASP A 115 -6.09 8.69 5.99
CA ASP A 115 -5.84 9.11 7.36
C ASP A 115 -5.39 10.58 7.42
N ILE A 116 -6.17 11.38 8.14
CA ILE A 116 -5.97 12.83 8.26
C ILE A 116 -4.67 13.12 9.00
N ALA A 117 -4.33 12.39 10.06
CA ALA A 117 -3.14 12.64 10.85
C ALA A 117 -1.85 12.37 10.04
N ILE A 118 -1.85 11.34 9.19
CA ILE A 118 -0.75 11.08 8.24
C ILE A 118 -0.59 12.21 7.23
N LEU A 119 -1.70 12.68 6.66
CA LEU A 119 -1.66 13.79 5.71
C LEU A 119 -1.23 15.12 6.36
N GLU A 120 -1.70 15.43 7.56
CA GLU A 120 -1.29 16.61 8.33
C GLU A 120 0.20 16.59 8.64
N HIS A 121 0.72 15.44 9.09
CA HIS A 121 2.14 15.25 9.33
C HIS A 121 2.96 15.47 8.04
N LEU A 122 2.50 14.91 6.91
CA LEU A 122 3.12 15.07 5.60
C LEU A 122 3.17 16.54 5.15
N ILE A 123 2.07 17.28 5.30
CA ILE A 123 2.00 18.72 4.98
C ILE A 123 2.96 19.52 5.85
N HIS A 124 2.98 19.24 7.16
CA HIS A 124 3.90 19.89 8.08
C HIS A 124 5.35 19.67 7.67
N LEU A 125 5.70 18.43 7.31
CA LEU A 125 7.04 18.05 6.87
C LEU A 125 7.46 18.77 5.58
N HIS A 126 6.61 18.77 4.56
CA HIS A 126 6.89 19.47 3.30
C HIS A 126 7.05 20.99 3.52
N THR A 127 6.17 21.59 4.33
CA THR A 127 6.24 23.01 4.68
C THR A 127 7.56 23.34 5.39
N LYS A 128 7.97 22.51 6.36
CA LYS A 128 9.25 22.65 7.07
C LYS A 128 10.46 22.52 6.15
N ARG A 129 10.37 21.71 5.09
CA ARG A 129 11.43 21.51 4.08
C ARG A 129 11.42 22.57 2.97
N GLY A 130 10.44 23.47 2.94
CA GLY A 130 10.27 24.44 1.85
C GLY A 130 9.73 23.84 0.55
N GLU A 131 9.16 22.63 0.61
CA GLU A 131 8.62 21.89 -0.54
C GLU A 131 7.17 22.31 -0.82
N ILE A 132 6.98 23.57 -1.24
CA ILE A 132 5.66 24.22 -1.34
C ILE A 132 4.69 23.46 -2.25
N GLU A 133 5.14 23.00 -3.42
CA GLU A 133 4.27 22.31 -4.37
C GLU A 133 3.79 20.95 -3.84
N LYS A 134 4.65 20.21 -3.12
CA LYS A 134 4.25 18.94 -2.47
C LYS A 134 3.31 19.19 -1.29
N SER A 135 3.54 20.25 -0.52
CA SER A 135 2.63 20.68 0.55
C SER A 135 1.24 21.01 -0.01
N LYS A 136 1.15 21.75 -1.12
CA LYS A 136 -0.12 22.02 -1.81
C LYS A 136 -0.79 20.75 -2.33
N ALA A 137 -0.03 19.81 -2.90
CA ALA A 137 -0.56 18.54 -3.38
C ALA A 137 -1.17 17.71 -2.24
N ALA A 138 -0.49 17.63 -1.09
CA ALA A 138 -1.02 16.95 0.09
C ALA A 138 -2.22 17.68 0.70
N MET A 139 -2.22 19.02 0.73
CA MET A 139 -3.36 19.82 1.16
C MET A 139 -4.60 19.62 0.28
N LYS A 140 -4.40 19.49 -1.03
CA LYS A 140 -5.48 19.13 -1.96
C LYS A 140 -6.06 17.74 -1.67
N ALA A 141 -5.24 16.80 -1.21
CA ALA A 141 -5.70 15.47 -0.79
C ALA A 141 -6.54 15.53 0.50
N ILE A 142 -6.13 16.33 1.50
CA ILE A 142 -6.94 16.58 2.70
C ILE A 142 -8.27 17.26 2.35
N GLY A 143 -8.27 18.22 1.42
CA GLY A 143 -9.45 18.96 1.02
C GLY A 143 -10.50 18.15 0.26
N GLN A 144 -10.27 16.86 0.02
CA GLN A 144 -11.27 15.98 -0.60
C GLN A 144 -12.37 15.65 0.42
N MET A 145 -13.58 16.13 0.14
CA MET A 145 -14.74 16.11 1.06
C MET A 145 -15.25 14.72 1.44
N ASP A 146 -14.78 13.66 0.78
CA ASP A 146 -15.25 12.29 0.94
C ASP A 146 -14.67 11.58 2.18
N VAL A 147 -13.64 12.14 2.82
CA VAL A 147 -13.04 11.62 4.07
C VAL A 147 -13.35 12.49 5.30
N ASN A 148 -14.34 13.38 5.20
CA ASN A 148 -14.74 14.23 6.31
C ASN A 148 -15.38 13.39 7.44
N CYS A 149 -14.97 13.60 8.69
CA CYS A 149 -15.54 12.96 9.88
C CYS A 149 -17.06 13.19 10.04
N GLY A 150 -17.62 14.19 9.34
CA GLY A 150 -19.06 14.42 9.28
C GLY A 150 -19.83 13.54 8.28
N ASN A 151 -19.15 12.71 7.49
CA ASN A 151 -19.79 11.83 6.53
C ASN A 151 -20.32 10.55 7.20
N PRO A 152 -21.43 9.96 6.69
CA PRO A 152 -21.86 8.64 7.12
C PRO A 152 -20.78 7.57 6.92
N ASP A 153 -20.73 6.58 7.81
CA ASP A 153 -19.75 5.48 7.76
C ASP A 153 -19.69 4.77 6.40
N GLU A 154 -20.82 4.63 5.72
CA GLU A 154 -20.86 4.00 4.39
C GLU A 154 -20.09 4.82 3.33
N THR A 155 -20.22 6.16 3.38
CA THR A 155 -19.50 7.06 2.49
C THR A 155 -18.00 6.98 2.75
N LEU A 156 -17.58 6.97 4.02
CA LEU A 156 -16.18 6.79 4.42
C LEU A 156 -15.63 5.44 3.95
N ARG A 157 -16.36 4.35 4.18
CA ARG A 157 -15.95 3.00 3.74
C ARG A 157 -15.78 2.94 2.22
N ARG A 158 -16.70 3.53 1.45
CA ARG A 158 -16.61 3.59 -0.01
C ARG A 158 -15.40 4.40 -0.46
N ALA A 159 -15.19 5.57 0.13
CA ALA A 159 -14.06 6.44 -0.15
C ALA A 159 -12.71 5.77 0.15
N ILE A 160 -12.60 5.05 1.27
CA ILE A 160 -11.43 4.24 1.65
C ILE A 160 -11.25 3.10 0.65
N SER A 161 -12.31 2.36 0.33
CA SER A 161 -12.24 1.24 -0.62
C SER A 161 -11.73 1.69 -1.99
N THR A 162 -12.23 2.82 -2.51
CA THR A 162 -11.76 3.38 -3.79
C THR A 162 -10.27 3.73 -3.74
N ARG A 163 -9.79 4.33 -2.64
CA ARG A 163 -8.36 4.64 -2.44
C ARG A 163 -7.51 3.38 -2.33
N LYS A 164 -7.96 2.38 -1.57
CA LYS A 164 -7.29 1.06 -1.46
C LYS A 164 -7.13 0.41 -2.83
N THR A 165 -8.21 0.32 -3.61
CA THR A 165 -8.18 -0.24 -4.97
C THR A 165 -7.24 0.54 -5.89
N LYS A 166 -7.31 1.88 -5.88
CA LYS A 166 -6.43 2.73 -6.70
C LYS A 166 -4.95 2.46 -6.37
N PHE A 167 -4.62 2.40 -5.09
CA PHE A 167 -3.26 2.15 -4.63
C PHE A 167 -2.76 0.75 -5.01
N LEU A 168 -3.54 -0.30 -4.73
CA LEU A 168 -3.17 -1.68 -5.04
C LEU A 168 -2.99 -1.91 -6.55
N ARG A 169 -3.82 -1.28 -7.39
CA ARG A 169 -3.66 -1.31 -8.85
C ARG A 169 -2.41 -0.57 -9.32
N ALA A 170 -2.07 0.55 -8.70
CA ALA A 170 -0.84 1.28 -9.00
C ALA A 170 0.40 0.44 -8.64
N LEU A 171 0.38 -0.24 -7.50
CA LEU A 171 1.43 -1.18 -7.10
C LEU A 171 1.51 -2.39 -8.06
N ALA A 172 0.39 -2.99 -8.44
CA ALA A 172 0.38 -4.08 -9.40
C ALA A 172 1.05 -3.70 -10.72
N LYS A 173 0.75 -2.50 -11.24
CA LYS A 173 1.40 -1.95 -12.43
C LYS A 173 2.89 -1.65 -12.24
N GLN A 174 3.36 -1.46 -11.01
CA GLN A 174 4.78 -1.24 -10.75
C GLN A 174 5.57 -2.55 -10.65
N TYR A 175 4.99 -3.58 -10.04
CA TYR A 175 5.73 -4.79 -9.64
C TYR A 175 5.46 -6.03 -10.50
N ILE A 176 4.31 -6.10 -11.18
CA ILE A 176 3.91 -7.28 -11.98
C ILE A 176 4.31 -7.13 -13.46
N THR A 177 4.21 -5.92 -13.99
CA THR A 177 4.56 -5.58 -15.38
C THR A 177 6.04 -5.40 -15.62
#